data_AF-A0AA38G8H4-F1
#
_entry.id   AF-A0AA38G8H4-F1
#
_cell.length_a   1.000
_cell.length_b   1.000
_cell.length_c   1.000
_cell.angle_alpha   90.00
_cell.angle_beta   90.00
_cell.angle_gamma   90.00
#
_symmetry.space_group_name_H-M   'P 1'
#
loop_
_entity.id
_entity.type
_entity.pdbx_description
1 polymer ?
#
loop_
_entity_poly.entity_id
_entity_poly.type
_entity_poly.pdbx_seq_one_letter_code
_entity_poly.pdbx_strand_id
1 'polypeptide(L)'
;FGEKGDNLSLLEQLTTIKRAPNEQLTDFNFIFQKTWERIPVAVRPTTEGAFLYYFKALNSDISMLIQSMGGITIPMAYNIAIRAE
;
A
#
# COMPACT_ATOMS: atom_id res chain seq x y z
N PHE A 1 7.19 -23.98 14.62
CA PHE A 1 5.78 -23.58 14.84
C PHE A 1 5.71 -22.15 15.43
N GLY A 2 6.20 -21.13 14.72
CA GLY A 2 6.27 -19.76 15.25
C GLY A 2 5.79 -18.64 14.32
N GLU A 3 5.69 -18.85 13.00
CA GLU A 3 5.56 -17.72 12.06
C GLU A 3 4.12 -17.33 11.71
N LYS A 4 3.13 -18.18 11.98
CA LYS A 4 1.76 -17.94 11.49
C LYS A 4 1.06 -16.78 12.21
N GLY A 5 1.38 -16.54 13.48
CA GLY A 5 0.84 -15.43 14.27
C GLY A 5 1.42 -14.09 13.85
N ASP A 6 2.74 -14.01 13.69
CA ASP A 6 3.43 -12.78 13.28
C ASP A 6 3.00 -12.33 11.88
N ASN A 7 2.73 -13.27 10.98
CA ASN A 7 2.29 -12.95 9.62
C ASN A 7 0.88 -12.37 9.56
N LEU A 8 -0.04 -12.88 10.37
CA LEU A 8 -1.38 -12.30 10.50
C LEU A 8 -1.27 -10.87 11.03
N SER A 9 -0.38 -10.63 12.01
CA SER A 9 -0.13 -9.28 12.52
C SER A 9 0.40 -8.30 11.47
N LEU A 10 1.17 -8.77 10.49
CA LEU A 10 1.69 -7.94 9.39
C LEU A 10 0.61 -7.63 8.35
N LEU A 11 -0.27 -8.60 8.04
CA LEU A 11 -1.41 -8.37 7.18
C LEU A 11 -2.40 -7.39 7.82
N GLU A 12 -2.64 -7.54 9.12
CA GLU A 12 -3.44 -6.59 9.91
C GLU A 12 -2.81 -5.20 9.89
N GLN A 13 -1.50 -5.08 10.11
CA GLN A 13 -0.78 -3.80 9.97
C GLN A 13 -1.03 -3.17 8.60
N LEU A 14 -0.89 -3.93 7.50
CA LEU A 14 -1.15 -3.45 6.14
C LEU A 14 -2.57 -2.87 5.99
N THR A 15 -3.58 -3.48 6.62
CA THR A 15 -4.97 -3.00 6.56
C THR A 15 -5.23 -1.73 7.38
N THR A 16 -4.35 -1.44 8.35
CA THR A 16 -4.47 -0.28 9.24
C THR A 16 -3.65 0.92 8.79
N ILE A 17 -2.69 0.72 7.87
CA ILE A 17 -1.91 1.81 7.28
C ILE A 17 -2.88 2.78 6.61
N LYS A 18 -2.75 4.05 6.98
CA LYS A 18 -3.44 5.18 6.37
C LYS A 18 -2.45 6.32 6.25
N ARG A 19 -2.45 6.99 5.10
CA ARG A 19 -1.63 8.17 4.89
C ARG A 19 -2.07 9.28 5.84
N ALA A 20 -1.15 9.88 6.58
CA ALA A 20 -1.47 11.05 7.39
C ALA A 20 -1.64 12.31 6.49
N PRO A 21 -2.46 13.31 6.88
CA PRO A 21 -2.77 14.45 6.02
C PRO A 21 -1.56 15.23 5.48
N ASN A 22 -0.46 15.27 6.23
CA ASN A 22 0.77 15.99 5.88
C ASN A 22 1.95 15.06 5.56
N GLU A 23 1.70 13.75 5.42
CA GLU A 23 2.75 12.78 5.10
C GLU A 23 3.09 12.86 3.62
N GLN A 24 4.39 12.95 3.29
CA GLN A 24 4.83 12.95 1.90
C GLN A 24 4.51 11.61 1.24
N LEU A 25 4.09 11.64 -0.02
CA LEU A 25 3.71 10.41 -0.73
C LEU A 25 4.90 9.47 -0.95
N THR A 26 6.11 10.02 -1.07
CA THR A 26 7.36 9.24 -1.13
C THR A 26 7.60 8.43 0.16
N ASP A 27 7.45 9.07 1.31
CA ASP A 27 7.60 8.43 2.63
C ASP A 27 6.52 7.37 2.87
N PHE A 28 5.28 7.70 2.54
CA PHE A 28 4.15 6.77 2.65
C PHE A 28 4.36 5.53 1.77
N ASN A 29 4.75 5.72 0.50
CA ASN A 29 5.02 4.62 -0.43
C ASN A 29 6.14 3.73 0.08
N PHE A 30 7.20 4.31 0.67
CA PHE A 30 8.29 3.57 1.28
C PHE A 30 7.82 2.71 2.46
N ILE A 31 7.02 3.28 3.38
CA ILE A 31 6.47 2.56 4.54
C ILE A 31 5.55 1.42 4.10
N PHE A 32 4.67 1.68 3.12
CA PHE A 32 3.77 0.67 2.58
C PHE A 32 4.55 -0.49 1.94
N GLN A 33 5.51 -0.18 1.05
CA GLN A 33 6.35 -1.17 0.39
C GLN A 33 7.12 -2.02 1.40
N LYS A 34 7.73 -1.38 2.41
CA LYS A 34 8.47 -2.08 3.46
C LYS A 34 7.58 -3.02 4.28
N THR A 35 6.35 -2.59 4.59
CA THR A 35 5.38 -3.43 5.31
C THR A 35 4.95 -4.62 4.45
N TRP A 36 4.67 -4.38 3.16
CA TRP A 36 4.32 -5.41 2.20
C TRP A 36 5.40 -6.48 2.05
N GLU A 37 6.66 -6.06 1.91
CA GLU A 37 7.80 -6.98 1.72
C GLU A 37 8.08 -7.85 2.94
N ARG A 38 7.71 -7.42 4.14
CA ARG A 38 7.84 -8.20 5.37
C ARG A 38 6.84 -9.34 5.47
N ILE A 39 5.71 -9.28 4.76
CA ILE A 39 4.72 -10.36 4.76
C ILE A 39 5.30 -11.55 3.98
N PRO A 40 5.39 -12.77 4.56
CA PRO A 40 5.96 -13.91 3.85
C PRO A 40 5.15 -14.29 2.61
N VAL A 41 5.84 -14.66 1.54
CA VAL A 41 5.24 -14.96 0.23
C VAL A 41 4.11 -16.00 0.32
N ALA A 42 4.22 -16.99 1.21
CA ALA A 42 3.22 -18.03 1.41
C ALA A 42 1.84 -17.53 1.88
N VAL A 43 1.78 -16.33 2.46
CA VAL A 43 0.56 -15.71 3.02
C VAL A 43 0.36 -14.27 2.52
N ARG A 44 1.25 -13.80 1.65
CA ARG A 44 1.20 -12.47 1.06
C ARG A 44 0.01 -12.40 0.10
N PRO A 45 -0.80 -11.33 0.13
CA PRO A 45 -1.85 -11.14 -0.86
C PRO A 45 -1.30 -11.10 -2.30
N THR A 46 -2.18 -11.22 -3.28
CA THR A 46 -1.79 -11.05 -4.69
C THR A 46 -1.31 -9.62 -4.95
N THR A 47 -0.63 -9.40 -6.07
CA THR A 47 -0.20 -8.06 -6.49
C THR A 47 -1.39 -7.11 -6.68
N GLU A 48 -2.53 -7.63 -7.13
CA GLU A 48 -3.80 -6.88 -7.17
C GLU A 48 -4.32 -6.56 -5.77
N GLY A 49 -4.24 -7.52 -4.84
CA GLY A 49 -4.55 -7.29 -3.43
C GLY A 49 -3.67 -6.19 -2.82
N ALA A 50 -2.37 -6.19 -3.12
CA ALA A 50 -1.44 -5.14 -2.71
C ALA A 50 -1.92 -3.76 -3.17
N PHE A 51 -2.27 -3.65 -4.46
CA PHE A 51 -2.82 -2.42 -5.04
C PHE A 51 -4.08 -1.97 -4.32
N LEU A 52 -5.03 -2.87 -4.06
CA LEU A 52 -6.26 -2.53 -3.34
C LEU A 52 -6.00 -2.06 -1.90
N TYR A 53 -5.03 -2.65 -1.19
CA TYR A 53 -4.63 -2.18 0.14
C TYR A 53 -4.01 -0.79 0.08
N TYR A 54 -3.11 -0.57 -0.87
CA TYR A 54 -2.49 0.74 -1.08
C TYR A 54 -3.55 1.81 -1.40
N PHE A 55 -4.47 1.48 -2.31
CA PHE A 55 -5.54 2.36 -2.73
C PHE A 55 -6.47 2.75 -1.57
N LYS A 56 -6.79 1.81 -0.67
CA LYS A 56 -7.60 2.07 0.53
C LYS A 56 -6.88 2.89 1.59
N ALA A 57 -5.55 2.84 1.61
CA ALA A 57 -4.73 3.51 2.59
C ALA A 57 -4.49 4.99 2.26
N LEU A 58 -4.73 5.40 1.01
CA LEU A 58 -4.66 6.79 0.55
C LEU A 58 -5.94 7.57 0.89
N ASN A 59 -5.85 8.90 0.85
CA ASN A 59 -7.04 9.76 0.90
C ASN A 59 -7.81 9.73 -0.44
N SER A 60 -9.03 10.27 -0.46
CA SER A 60 -9.93 10.21 -1.62
C SER A 60 -9.33 10.83 -2.89
N ASP A 61 -8.59 11.93 -2.75
CA ASP A 61 -8.19 12.76 -3.88
C ASP A 61 -7.05 12.11 -4.67
N ILE A 62 -6.04 11.59 -3.96
CA ILE A 62 -4.94 10.83 -4.58
C ILE A 62 -5.46 9.53 -5.20
N SER A 63 -6.38 8.86 -4.51
CA SER A 63 -7.03 7.65 -5.00
C SER A 63 -7.78 7.93 -6.32
N MET A 64 -8.55 9.01 -6.39
CA MET A 64 -9.22 9.42 -7.62
C MET A 64 -8.24 9.72 -8.75
N LEU A 65 -7.13 10.41 -8.46
CA LEU A 65 -6.11 10.71 -9.46
C LEU A 65 -5.51 9.43 -10.04
N ILE A 66 -5.12 8.47 -9.19
CA ILE A 66 -4.60 7.17 -9.61
C ILE A 66 -5.56 6.47 -10.56
N GLN A 67 -6.86 6.44 -10.24
CA GLN A 67 -7.87 5.85 -11.13
C GLN A 67 -7.98 6.60 -12.46
N SER A 68 -8.04 7.93 -12.42
CA SER A 68 -8.19 8.75 -13.63
C SER A 68 -7.02 8.60 -14.62
N MET A 69 -5.83 8.33 -14.10
CA MET A 69 -4.61 8.13 -14.89
C MET A 69 -4.35 6.65 -15.25
N GLY A 70 -5.30 5.75 -14.95
CA GLY A 70 -5.18 4.33 -15.27
C GLY A 70 -4.15 3.57 -14.45
N GLY A 71 -3.85 4.02 -13.22
CA GLY A 71 -2.93 3.36 -12.31
C GLY A 71 -3.51 2.07 -11.75
N ILE A 72 -3.34 0.96 -12.46
CA ILE A 72 -3.87 -0.37 -12.11
C ILE A 72 -2.86 -1.29 -11.40
N THR A 73 -1.63 -0.82 -11.21
CA THR A 73 -0.56 -1.57 -10.51
C THR A 73 0.10 -0.71 -9.46
N ILE A 74 0.70 -1.33 -8.43
CA ILE A 74 1.46 -0.62 -7.38
C ILE A 74 2.52 0.33 -7.96
N PRO A 75 3.41 -0.08 -8.88
CA PRO A 75 4.45 0.83 -9.40
C PRO A 75 3.86 2.03 -10.15
N MET A 76 2.77 1.84 -10.90
CA MET A 76 2.07 2.94 -11.57
C MET A 76 1.42 3.87 -10.55
N ALA A 77 0.75 3.30 -9.55
CA ALA A 77 0.09 4.05 -8.49
C ALA A 77 1.09 4.89 -7.69
N TYR A 78 2.27 4.34 -7.36
CA TYR A 78 3.35 5.10 -6.72
C TYR A 78 3.80 6.27 -7.58
N ASN A 79 4.08 6.03 -8.87
CA ASN A 79 4.51 7.08 -9.80
C ASN A 79 3.46 8.17 -10.00
N ILE A 80 2.17 7.84 -9.98
CA ILE A 80 1.10 8.83 -10.08
C ILE A 80 0.97 9.60 -8.77
N ALA A 81 0.98 8.91 -7.63
CA ALA A 81 0.89 9.51 -6.31
C ALA A 81 1.99 10.56 -6.09
N ILE A 82 3.26 10.24 -6.34
CA ILE A 82 4.37 11.20 -6.13
C ILE A 82 4.30 12.43 -7.06
N ARG A 83 3.56 12.38 -8.17
CA ARG A 83 3.37 13.53 -9.08
C ARG A 83 2.19 14.41 -8.68
N ALA A 84 1.36 13.95 -7.75
CA ALA A 84 0.19 14.64 -7.24
C ALA A 84 0.53 15.59 -6.09
N GLU A 85 1.74 15.47 -5.56
CA GLU A 85 2.35 16.35 -4.55
C GLU A 85 3.08 17.50 -5.24
#